data_AF-A0A316X3M9-F1
#
_entry.id   AF-A0A316X3M9-F1
#
_cell.length_a   1.000
_cell.length_b   1.000
_cell.length_c   1.000
_cell.angle_alpha   90.00
_cell.angle_beta   90.00
_cell.angle_gamma   90.00
#
_symmetry.space_group_name_H-M   'P 1'
#
loop_
_entity.id
_entity.type
_entity.pdbx_description
1 polymer ?
#
loop_
_entity_poly.entity_id
_entity_poly.type
_entity_poly.pdbx_seq_one_letter_code
_entity_poly.pdbx_strand_id
1 'polypeptide(L)'
;MMQHAQLSDTELRSKIRKQEICFGGNKRLKIYGLLSCLSGKRMKRENRVLFISEKEALQNDYRPCGHCMREQYKSWKDYQKGSSISEFVYITDV
;
A
#
# COMPACT_ATOMS: atom_id res chain seq x y z
N MET A 1 8.45 -3.40 4.42
CA MET A 1 7.41 -2.48 4.92
C MET A 1 8.04 -1.61 6.00
N MET A 2 7.95 -0.28 5.91
CA MET A 2 8.56 0.66 6.86
C MET A 2 7.51 1.36 7.72
N GLN A 3 7.78 1.57 9.02
CA GLN A 3 6.91 2.38 9.89
C GLN A 3 7.28 3.85 9.79
N HIS A 4 6.32 4.74 9.49
CA HIS A 4 6.59 6.18 9.40
C HIS A 4 7.04 6.79 10.74
N ALA A 5 6.60 6.22 11.87
CA ALA A 5 7.02 6.65 13.20
C ALA A 5 8.54 6.48 13.45
N GLN A 6 9.22 5.61 12.69
CA GLN A 6 10.65 5.31 12.85
C GLN A 6 11.54 6.10 11.88
N LEU A 7 10.96 6.97 11.05
CA LEU A 7 11.70 7.81 10.11
C LEU A 7 11.60 9.27 10.55
N SER A 8 12.66 10.04 10.37
CA SER A 8 12.56 11.50 10.34
C SER A 8 11.90 11.97 9.04
N ASP A 9 11.42 13.23 9.01
CA ASP A 9 10.84 13.77 7.79
C ASP A 9 11.88 13.96 6.66
N THR A 10 13.15 14.19 7.02
CA THR A 10 14.24 14.30 6.05
C THR A 10 14.53 12.96 5.40
N GLU A 11 14.61 11.89 6.19
CA GLU A 11 14.76 10.53 5.67
C GLU A 11 13.58 10.12 4.78
N LEU A 12 12.35 10.40 5.22
CA LEU A 12 11.16 10.13 4.42
C LEU A 12 11.25 10.81 3.05
N ARG A 13 11.54 12.12 3.01
CA ARG A 13 11.63 12.88 1.76
C ARG A 13 12.76 12.36 0.87
N SER A 14 13.90 12.00 1.44
CA SER A 14 15.03 11.40 0.72
C SER A 14 14.63 10.08 0.05
N LYS A 15 13.99 9.18 0.80
CA LYS A 15 13.53 7.88 0.31
C LYS A 15 12.44 7.98 -0.75
N ILE A 16 11.52 8.94 -0.63
CA ILE A 16 10.52 9.21 -1.68
C ILE A 16 11.20 9.65 -2.98
N ARG A 17 12.18 10.58 -2.92
CA ARG A 17 12.91 11.03 -4.12
C ARG A 17 13.71 9.91 -4.79
N LYS A 18 14.23 8.97 -4.00
CA LYS A 18 14.96 7.78 -4.47
C LYS A 18 14.05 6.63 -4.92
N GLN A 19 12.72 6.81 -4.87
CA GLN A 19 11.75 5.75 -5.17
C GLN A 19 11.90 4.50 -4.27
N GLU A 20 12.48 4.65 -3.09
CA GLU A 20 12.52 3.60 -2.05
C GLU A 20 11.21 3.56 -1.24
N ILE A 21 10.38 4.59 -1.38
CA ILE A 21 9.02 4.70 -0.85
C ILE A 21 8.12 5.22 -1.96
N CYS A 22 7.23 4.37 -2.45
CA CYS A 22 6.31 4.67 -3.55
C CYS A 22 4.86 4.72 -3.07
N PHE A 23 4.53 4.02 -1.99
CA PHE A 23 3.17 3.93 -1.45
C PHE A 23 3.14 4.23 0.05
N GLY A 24 1.99 4.71 0.51
CA GLY A 24 1.67 4.86 1.93
C GLY A 24 0.48 3.99 2.31
N GLY A 25 0.34 3.68 3.59
CA GLY A 25 -0.77 2.88 4.08
C GLY A 25 -1.12 3.13 5.53
N ASN A 26 -2.26 2.58 5.94
CA ASN A 26 -2.73 2.56 7.32
C ASN A 26 -2.55 1.16 7.90
N LYS A 27 -1.73 1.03 8.94
CA LYS A 27 -1.40 -0.27 9.54
C LYS A 27 -2.57 -0.95 10.25
N ARG A 28 -3.50 -0.17 10.82
CA ARG A 28 -4.66 -0.69 11.55
C ARG A 28 -5.75 -1.17 10.61
N LEU A 29 -6.01 -0.41 9.55
CA LEU A 29 -7.04 -0.73 8.56
C LEU A 29 -6.55 -1.69 7.48
N LYS A 30 -5.25 -2.00 7.45
CA LYS A 30 -4.59 -2.80 6.41
C LYS A 30 -4.87 -2.28 4.99
N ILE A 31 -4.68 -0.97 4.78
CA ILE A 31 -4.91 -0.30 3.48
C ILE A 31 -3.59 0.29 2.97
N TYR A 32 -3.26 0.12 1.68
CA TYR A 32 -2.20 0.89 1.01
C TYR A 32 -2.76 1.74 -0.15
N GLY A 33 -2.01 2.74 -0.58
CA GLY A 33 -2.34 3.55 -1.75
C GLY A 33 -1.28 4.60 -2.05
N LEU A 34 -1.58 5.48 -3.00
CA LEU A 34 -0.65 6.49 -3.47
C LEU A 34 -0.26 7.48 -2.37
N LEU A 35 0.98 7.96 -2.40
CA LEU A 35 1.46 9.04 -1.51
C LEU A 35 0.67 10.35 -1.67
N SER A 36 0.05 10.55 -2.84
CA SER A 36 -0.80 11.70 -3.16
C SER A 36 -2.23 11.61 -2.61
N CYS A 37 -2.64 10.45 -2.07
CA CYS A 37 -4.00 10.21 -1.58
C CYS A 37 -4.45 11.23 -0.52
N LEU A 38 -5.62 11.86 -0.74
CA LEU A 38 -6.17 12.85 0.19
C LEU A 38 -6.42 12.28 1.59
N SER A 39 -7.03 11.10 1.68
CA SER A 39 -7.22 10.39 2.96
C SER A 39 -5.88 9.98 3.58
N GLY A 40 -4.90 9.61 2.76
CA GLY A 40 -3.55 9.22 3.18
C GLY A 40 -2.76 10.36 3.82
N LYS A 41 -2.85 11.57 3.26
CA LYS A 41 -2.19 12.78 3.79
C LYS A 41 -2.69 13.17 5.19
N ARG A 42 -3.89 12.74 5.57
CA ARG A 42 -4.49 12.98 6.90
C ARG A 42 -4.20 11.88 7.92
N MET A 43 -3.50 10.80 7.55
CA MET A 43 -3.21 9.71 8.47
C MET A 43 -2.24 10.15 9.56
N LYS A 44 -2.55 9.81 10.82
CA LYS A 44 -1.63 10.02 11.92
C LYS A 44 -0.33 9.22 11.71
N ARG A 45 0.82 9.80 12.09
CA ARG A 45 2.15 9.25 11.81
C ARG A 45 2.30 7.83 12.34
N GLU A 46 1.81 7.57 13.54
CA GLU A 46 1.86 6.29 14.23
C GLU A 46 1.09 5.18 13.52
N ASN A 47 0.07 5.53 12.72
CA ASN A 47 -0.71 4.57 11.95
C ASN A 47 -0.20 4.43 10.50
N ARG A 48 0.69 5.34 10.06
CA ARG A 48 1.16 5.39 8.68
C ARG A 48 2.34 4.44 8.48
N VAL A 49 2.22 3.59 7.46
CA VAL A 49 3.26 2.69 6.98
C VAL A 49 3.58 3.01 5.54
N LEU A 50 4.75 2.57 5.08
CA LEU A 50 5.35 2.98 3.82
C LEU A 50 5.85 1.73 3.10
N PHE A 51 5.65 1.69 1.78
CA PHE A 51 6.01 0.55 0.96
C PHE A 51 6.82 0.98 -0.27
N ILE A 52 7.77 0.15 -0.68
CA ILE A 52 8.56 0.33 -1.90
C ILE A 52 7.72 0.00 -3.15
N SER A 53 6.83 -0.97 -3.05
CA SER A 53 6.03 -1.44 -4.17
C SER A 53 4.64 -1.91 -3.74
N GLU A 54 3.75 -2.04 -4.72
CA GLU A 54 2.44 -2.66 -4.54
C GLU A 54 2.57 -4.14 -4.13
N LYS A 55 3.49 -4.89 -4.75
CA LYS A 55 3.81 -6.29 -4.39
C LYS A 55 4.15 -6.44 -2.92
N GLU A 56 4.99 -5.54 -2.38
CA GLU A 56 5.35 -5.55 -0.96
C GLU A 56 4.11 -5.33 -0.06
N ALA A 57 3.21 -4.40 -0.42
CA ALA A 57 2.00 -4.14 0.35
C ALA A 57 1.06 -5.35 0.36
N LEU A 58 0.87 -5.99 -0.80
CA LEU A 58 0.05 -7.20 -0.94
C LEU A 58 0.62 -8.38 -0.15
N GLN A 59 1.94 -8.61 -0.20
CA GLN A 59 2.63 -9.63 0.61
C GLN A 59 2.50 -9.41 2.14
N ASN A 60 2.17 -8.19 2.57
CA ASN A 60 1.94 -7.86 3.99
C ASN A 60 0.43 -7.80 4.35
N ASP A 61 -0.43 -8.33 3.49
CA ASP A 61 -1.89 -8.40 3.62
C ASP A 61 -2.58 -7.04 3.67
N TYR A 62 -2.08 -6.07 2.91
CA TYR A 62 -2.76 -4.78 2.75
C TYR A 62 -3.62 -4.78 1.49
N ARG A 63 -4.85 -4.29 1.60
CA ARG A 63 -5.73 -4.07 0.46
C ARG A 63 -5.49 -2.71 -0.20
N PRO A 64 -5.78 -2.56 -1.50
CA PRO A 64 -5.71 -1.27 -2.17
C PRO A 64 -6.72 -0.27 -1.59
N CYS A 65 -6.38 1.01 -1.65
CA CYS A 65 -7.25 2.09 -1.20
C CYS A 65 -8.38 2.34 -2.21
N GLY A 66 -9.63 2.14 -1.80
CA GLY A 66 -10.79 2.38 -2.66
C GLY A 66 -11.00 3.82 -3.12
N HIS A 67 -10.23 4.80 -2.62
CA HIS A 67 -10.27 6.19 -3.09
C HIS A 67 -9.26 6.45 -4.21
N CYS A 68 -7.97 6.17 -3.98
CA CYS A 68 -6.89 6.49 -4.93
C CYS A 68 -6.45 5.30 -5.81
N MET A 69 -6.89 4.07 -5.51
CA MET A 69 -6.56 2.83 -6.22
C MET A 69 -7.85 2.07 -6.56
N ARG A 70 -8.82 2.74 -7.20
CA ARG A 70 -10.18 2.21 -7.40
C ARG A 70 -10.21 0.88 -8.16
N GLU A 71 -9.44 0.77 -9.23
CA GLU A 71 -9.41 -0.41 -10.12
C GLU A 71 -8.78 -1.61 -9.40
N GLN A 72 -7.64 -1.39 -8.73
CA GLN A 72 -6.98 -2.42 -7.93
C GLN A 72 -7.88 -2.86 -6.78
N TYR A 73 -8.55 -1.91 -6.10
CA TYR A 73 -9.48 -2.21 -5.02
C TYR A 73 -10.68 -3.04 -5.50
N LYS A 74 -11.23 -2.74 -6.68
CA LYS A 74 -12.31 -3.53 -7.29
C LYS A 74 -11.85 -4.97 -7.55
N SER A 75 -10.69 -5.13 -8.19
CA SER A 75 -10.08 -6.44 -8.49
C SER A 75 -9.82 -7.24 -7.20
N TRP A 76 -9.25 -6.60 -6.19
CA TRP A 76 -9.06 -7.20 -4.85
C TRP A 76 -10.39 -7.65 -4.24
N LYS A 77 -11.43 -6.82 -4.30
CA LYS A 77 -12.75 -7.14 -3.72
C LYS A 77 -13.44 -8.29 -4.45
N ASP A 78 -13.26 -8.39 -5.76
CA ASP A 78 -13.85 -9.47 -6.56
C ASP A 78 -13.10 -10.80 -6.34
N TYR A 79 -11.78 -10.76 -6.20
CA TYR A 79 -10.98 -11.94 -5.78
C TYR A 79 -11.47 -12.52 -4.44
N GLN A 80 -11.77 -11.67 -3.46
CA GLN A 80 -12.27 -12.11 -2.14
C GLN A 80 -13.64 -12.81 -2.20
N LYS A 81 -14.40 -12.72 -3.30
CA LYS A 81 -15.73 -13.33 -3.45
C LYS A 81 -15.71 -14.75 -4.03
N GLY A 82 -14.54 -15.36 -4.25
CA GLY A 82 -14.44 -16.79 -4.57
C GLY A 82 -13.88 -17.13 -5.95
N SER A 83 -12.92 -16.37 -6.47
CA SER A 83 -12.06 -16.91 -7.55
C SER A 83 -11.14 -17.97 -6.95
N SER A 84 -11.16 -19.18 -7.52
CA SER A 84 -10.33 -20.30 -7.09
C SER A 84 -8.84 -19.93 -7.02
N ILE A 85 -8.12 -20.49 -6.05
CA ILE A 85 -6.70 -20.27 -5.69
C ILE A 85 -5.69 -20.41 -6.86
N SER A 86 -6.11 -20.84 -8.05
CA SER A 86 -5.25 -21.08 -9.21
C SER A 86 -4.81 -19.84 -9.99
N GLU A 87 -5.47 -18.68 -9.82
CA GLU A 87 -5.17 -17.46 -10.60
C GLU A 87 -4.14 -16.52 -9.95
N PHE A 88 -3.87 -16.66 -8.65
CA PHE A 88 -3.02 -15.71 -7.92
C PHE A 88 -1.52 -15.89 -8.18
N VAL A 89 -1.09 -17.10 -8.56
CA VAL A 89 0.32 -17.41 -8.89
C VAL A 89 0.75 -16.67 -10.16
N TYR A 90 -0.15 -16.45 -11.12
CA TYR A 90 0.19 -15.81 -12.40
C TYR A 90 0.30 -14.28 -12.35
N ILE A 91 -0.23 -13.62 -11.32
CA ILE A 91 -0.26 -12.15 -11.26
C ILE A 91 1.02 -11.57 -10.63
N THR A 92 1.79 -12.37 -9.88
CA THR A 92 3.01 -11.88 -9.20
C THR A 92 4.32 -12.12 -9.96
N ASP A 93 4.26 -12.77 -11.13
CA ASP A 93 5.40 -13.26 -11.91
C ASP A 93 5.53 -12.60 -13.32
N VAL A 94 4.84 -11.49 -13.57
CA VAL A 94 5.02 -10.65 -14.78
C VAL A 94 5.56 -9.28 -14.40
#